data_AF-A0A7Y2GQ50-F1
#
_entry.id   AF-A0A7Y2GQ50-F1
#
_cell.length_a   1.000
_cell.length_b   1.000
_cell.length_c   1.000
_cell.angle_alpha   90.00
_cell.angle_beta   90.00
_cell.angle_gamma   90.00
#
_symmetry.space_group_name_H-M   'P 1'
#
loop_
_entity.id
_entity.type
_entity.pdbx_description
1 polymer ?
#
loop_
_entity_poly.entity_id
_entity_poly.type
_entity_poly.pdbx_seq_one_letter_code
_entity_poly.pdbx_strand_id
1 'polypeptide(L)'
;MTTVLILMVLALVAIAIWQMTKIFELSQLKAETSQIANDSDNKTNGYLLFAFMVFTYLITIFSFWRYGKFLLPEASSEHGSEYDYLLLVSFVIIFIVQFITQFLLHYFGYKYRGKKENKALFYADNDRLEFIWTIIPVIVLAGLILWGLYTWTNIMDVNDEDDPLIVELYAQQFNWTVRYGGEDNVLGKANVRMIDINKANVLGLDESDTYAT
;
A
#
# COMPACT_ATOMS: atom_id res chain seq x y z
N MET A 1 -0.07 -24.57 27.03
CA MET A 1 -0.96 -25.75 26.93
C MET A 1 -2.30 -25.44 26.25
N THR A 2 -2.87 -24.24 26.40
CA THR A 2 -4.17 -23.86 25.82
C THR A 2 -4.15 -23.70 24.29
N THR A 3 -3.12 -23.08 23.70
CA THR A 3 -3.06 -22.83 22.25
C THR A 3 -2.99 -24.12 21.41
N VAL A 4 -2.21 -25.12 21.84
CA VAL A 4 -2.09 -26.41 21.14
C VAL A 4 -3.41 -27.16 21.16
N LEU A 5 -4.13 -27.12 22.29
CA LEU A 5 -5.42 -27.78 22.46
C LEU A 5 -6.51 -27.09 21.61
N ILE A 6 -6.51 -25.76 21.55
CA ILE A 6 -7.39 -24.98 20.67
C ILE A 6 -7.15 -25.32 19.20
N LEU A 7 -5.89 -25.36 18.74
CA LEU A 7 -5.55 -25.71 17.36
C LEU A 7 -5.95 -27.15 17.03
N MET A 8 -5.76 -28.09 17.96
CA MET A 8 -6.13 -29.50 17.78
C MET A 8 -7.66 -29.67 17.68
N VAL A 9 -8.43 -28.95 18.51
CA VAL A 9 -9.89 -28.94 18.42
C VAL A 9 -10.36 -28.33 17.09
N LEU A 10 -9.78 -27.21 16.65
CA LEU A 10 -10.11 -26.61 15.35
C LEU A 10 -9.81 -27.55 14.18
N ALA A 11 -8.68 -28.26 14.21
CA ALA A 11 -8.32 -29.25 13.19
C ALA A 11 -9.34 -30.40 13.17
N LEU A 12 -9.73 -30.93 14.33
CA LEU A 12 -10.74 -31.99 14.42
C LEU A 12 -12.11 -31.54 13.93
N VAL A 13 -12.53 -30.31 14.25
CA VAL A 13 -13.78 -29.73 13.75
C VAL A 13 -13.73 -29.59 12.22
N ALA A 14 -12.62 -29.11 11.65
CA ALA A 14 -12.45 -29.01 10.21
C ALA A 14 -12.52 -30.39 9.53
N ILE A 15 -11.87 -31.42 10.11
CA ILE A 15 -11.93 -32.80 9.63
C ILE A 15 -13.37 -33.34 9.70
N ALA A 16 -14.09 -33.09 10.79
CA ALA A 16 -15.47 -33.54 10.95
C ALA A 16 -16.42 -32.90 9.93
N ILE A 17 -16.26 -31.59 9.66
CA ILE A 17 -17.01 -30.89 8.62
C ILE A 17 -16.70 -31.50 7.25
N TRP A 18 -15.43 -31.71 6.93
CA TRP A 18 -14.99 -32.33 5.67
C TRP A 18 -15.53 -33.75 5.47
N GLN A 19 -15.57 -34.56 6.54
CA GLN A 19 -16.15 -35.90 6.50
C GLN A 19 -17.66 -35.86 6.29
N MET A 20 -18.37 -34.97 6.97
CA MET A 20 -19.82 -34.81 6.78
C MET A 20 -20.18 -34.40 5.36
N THR A 21 -19.45 -33.46 4.75
CA THR A 21 -19.68 -33.07 3.36
C THR A 21 -19.47 -34.24 2.41
N LYS A 22 -18.45 -35.07 2.65
CA LYS A 22 -18.14 -36.23 1.80
C LYS A 22 -19.18 -37.35 1.92
N ILE A 23 -19.69 -37.61 3.11
CA ILE A 23 -20.81 -38.55 3.33
C ILE A 23 -22.06 -38.05 2.61
N PHE A 24 -22.34 -36.75 2.68
CA PHE A 24 -23.49 -36.15 2.02
C PHE A 24 -23.38 -36.25 0.49
N GLU A 25 -22.20 -35.98 -0.09
CA GLU A 25 -21.92 -36.18 -1.52
C GLU A 25 -22.16 -37.64 -1.95
N LEU A 26 -21.65 -38.62 -1.20
CA LEU A 26 -21.84 -40.05 -1.47
C LEU A 26 -23.31 -40.49 -1.36
N SER A 27 -24.12 -39.81 -0.55
CA SER A 27 -25.54 -40.09 -0.40
C SER A 27 -26.40 -39.61 -1.57
N GLN A 28 -25.88 -38.73 -2.43
CA GLN A 28 -26.60 -38.21 -3.59
C GLN A 28 -26.49 -39.16 -4.79
N LEU A 29 -27.58 -39.90 -5.07
CA LEU A 29 -27.72 -40.85 -6.20
C LEU A 29 -27.53 -40.25 -7.61
N LYS A 30 -27.39 -38.92 -7.74
CA LYS A 30 -27.29 -38.16 -9.00
C LYS A 30 -26.10 -37.20 -9.06
N ALA A 31 -25.11 -37.36 -8.17
CA ALA A 31 -23.90 -36.55 -8.25
C ALA A 31 -23.14 -36.89 -9.54
N GLU A 32 -23.12 -35.98 -10.52
CA GLU A 32 -22.24 -36.12 -11.68
C GLU A 32 -20.79 -35.91 -11.21
N THR A 33 -20.04 -36.99 -11.03
CA THR A 33 -18.62 -36.97 -10.62
C THR A 33 -17.67 -36.71 -11.80
N SER A 34 -18.09 -35.90 -12.78
CA SER A 34 -17.25 -35.52 -13.90
C SER A 34 -16.17 -34.55 -13.41
N GLN A 35 -14.90 -34.82 -13.74
CA GLN A 35 -13.81 -33.86 -13.50
C GLN A 35 -13.88 -32.63 -14.41
N ILE A 36 -14.72 -32.68 -15.45
CA ILE A 36 -14.94 -31.59 -16.40
C ILE A 36 -16.14 -30.78 -15.92
N ALA A 37 -15.94 -29.48 -15.74
CA ALA A 37 -16.96 -28.53 -15.33
C ALA A 37 -18.15 -28.51 -16.31
N ASN A 38 -19.37 -28.61 -15.78
CA ASN A 38 -20.60 -28.53 -16.55
C ASN A 38 -21.16 -27.09 -16.60
N ASP A 39 -22.27 -26.88 -17.32
CA ASP A 39 -22.88 -25.55 -17.48
C ASP A 39 -23.42 -24.98 -16.15
N SER A 40 -23.82 -25.84 -15.21
CA SER A 40 -24.26 -25.45 -13.87
C SER A 40 -23.09 -24.95 -13.03
N ASP A 41 -21.95 -25.64 -13.10
CA ASP A 41 -20.71 -25.24 -12.42
C ASP A 41 -20.23 -23.89 -12.96
N ASN A 42 -20.18 -23.73 -14.28
CA ASN A 42 -19.79 -22.48 -14.93
C ASN A 42 -20.73 -21.32 -14.56
N LYS A 43 -22.04 -21.57 -14.48
CA LYS A 43 -23.03 -20.58 -14.04
C LYS A 43 -22.77 -20.16 -12.59
N THR A 44 -22.53 -21.11 -11.71
CA THR A 44 -22.24 -20.85 -10.29
C THR A 44 -20.95 -20.07 -10.13
N ASN A 45 -19.86 -20.50 -10.78
CA ASN A 45 -18.58 -19.81 -10.79
C ASN A 45 -18.70 -18.38 -11.33
N GLY A 46 -19.51 -18.16 -12.36
CA GLY A 46 -19.79 -16.80 -12.86
C GLY A 46 -20.43 -15.91 -11.79
N TYR A 47 -21.41 -16.40 -11.04
CA TYR A 47 -22.01 -15.62 -9.94
C TYR A 47 -21.04 -15.40 -8.79
N LEU A 48 -20.27 -16.42 -8.41
CA LEU A 48 -19.26 -16.31 -7.35
C LEU A 48 -18.19 -15.29 -7.71
N LEU A 49 -17.78 -15.24 -8.97
CA LEU A 49 -16.82 -14.26 -9.47
C LEU A 49 -17.38 -12.83 -9.29
N PHE A 50 -18.63 -12.59 -9.67
CA PHE A 50 -19.25 -11.27 -9.47
C PHE A 50 -19.46 -10.95 -7.97
N ALA A 51 -19.84 -11.93 -7.16
CA ALA A 51 -19.96 -11.77 -5.71
C ALA A 51 -18.61 -11.42 -5.06
N PHE A 52 -17.52 -12.05 -5.52
CA PHE A 52 -16.16 -11.77 -5.08
C PHE A 52 -15.72 -10.35 -5.42
N MET A 53 -16.06 -9.85 -6.61
CA MET A 53 -15.83 -8.45 -7.00
C MET A 53 -16.54 -7.49 -6.03
N VAL A 54 -17.83 -7.69 -5.80
CA VAL A 54 -18.63 -6.84 -4.90
C VAL A 54 -18.06 -6.89 -3.48
N PHE A 55 -17.76 -8.08 -2.97
CA PHE A 55 -17.13 -8.26 -1.67
C PHE A 55 -15.81 -7.47 -1.55
N THR A 56 -14.95 -7.54 -2.57
CA THR A 56 -13.65 -6.84 -2.59
C THR A 56 -13.83 -5.32 -2.58
N TYR A 57 -14.83 -4.77 -3.26
CA TYR A 57 -15.11 -3.34 -3.20
C TYR A 57 -15.75 -2.92 -1.88
N LEU A 58 -16.65 -3.72 -1.32
CA LEU A 58 -17.25 -3.43 -0.02
C LEU A 58 -16.20 -3.38 1.09
N ILE A 59 -15.26 -4.35 1.12
CA ILE A 59 -14.19 -4.35 2.11
C ILE A 59 -13.21 -3.19 1.89
N THR A 60 -12.94 -2.82 0.64
CA THR A 60 -12.11 -1.65 0.31
C THR A 60 -12.76 -0.36 0.81
N ILE A 61 -14.03 -0.12 0.46
CA ILE A 61 -14.79 1.06 0.90
C ILE A 61 -14.87 1.12 2.42
N PHE A 62 -15.18 -0.01 3.06
CA PHE A 62 -15.18 -0.12 4.52
C PHE A 62 -13.82 0.25 5.12
N SER A 63 -12.72 -0.20 4.50
CA SER A 63 -11.37 0.08 4.98
C SER A 63 -11.04 1.57 4.92
N PHE A 64 -11.35 2.25 3.82
CA PHE A 64 -11.19 3.70 3.71
C PHE A 64 -12.07 4.46 4.70
N TRP A 65 -13.32 4.06 4.85
CA TRP A 65 -14.24 4.69 5.80
C TRP A 65 -13.79 4.52 7.27
N ARG A 66 -13.32 3.33 7.64
CA ARG A 66 -12.98 2.98 9.03
C ARG A 66 -11.57 3.40 9.43
N TYR A 67 -10.63 3.36 8.49
CA TYR A 67 -9.19 3.50 8.73
C TYR A 67 -8.56 4.66 7.97
N GLY A 68 -9.32 5.47 7.23
CA GLY A 68 -8.79 6.63 6.49
C GLY A 68 -7.99 7.60 7.35
N LYS A 69 -8.34 7.73 8.64
CA LYS A 69 -7.58 8.57 9.60
C LYS A 69 -6.13 8.12 9.86
N PHE A 70 -5.75 6.93 9.43
CA PHE A 70 -4.40 6.37 9.59
C PHE A 70 -3.57 6.43 8.31
N LEU A 71 -4.09 7.03 7.22
CA LEU A 71 -3.36 7.14 5.95
C LEU A 71 -2.20 8.14 6.07
N LEU A 72 -2.54 9.43 6.20
CA LEU A 72 -1.58 10.50 6.43
C LEU A 72 -2.19 11.53 7.39
N PRO A 73 -1.38 12.08 8.31
CA PRO A 73 -1.78 13.27 9.06
C PRO A 73 -1.88 14.47 8.12
N GLU A 74 -2.49 15.56 8.58
CA GLU A 74 -2.47 16.83 7.87
C GLU A 74 -1.02 17.32 7.72
N ALA A 75 -0.68 17.79 6.51
CA ALA A 75 0.64 18.32 6.21
C ALA A 75 1.04 19.42 7.22
N SER A 76 2.20 19.24 7.84
CA SER A 76 2.74 20.19 8.83
C SER A 76 3.74 21.18 8.24
N SER A 77 3.89 21.21 6.90
CA SER A 77 4.74 22.14 6.16
C SER A 77 4.12 22.42 4.78
N GLU A 78 4.56 23.52 4.15
CA GLU A 78 4.15 23.87 2.78
C GLU A 78 4.54 22.78 1.79
N HIS A 79 5.78 22.29 1.87
CA HIS A 79 6.29 21.15 1.09
C HIS A 79 5.45 19.88 1.26
N GLY A 80 4.95 19.62 2.48
CA GLY A 80 4.09 18.48 2.75
C GLY A 80 2.77 18.55 1.97
N SER A 81 2.21 19.75 1.80
CA SER A 81 0.95 19.94 1.05
C SER A 81 1.10 19.57 -0.43
N GLU A 82 2.23 19.94 -1.06
CA GLU A 82 2.49 19.58 -2.46
C GLU A 82 2.67 18.06 -2.64
N TYR A 83 3.42 17.45 -1.71
CA TYR A 83 3.65 16.01 -1.69
C TYR A 83 2.34 15.21 -1.49
N ASP A 84 1.52 15.63 -0.53
CA ASP A 84 0.23 14.98 -0.25
C ASP A 84 -0.72 15.09 -1.45
N TYR A 85 -0.69 16.21 -2.18
CA TYR A 85 -1.46 16.38 -3.40
C TYR A 85 -0.99 15.44 -4.52
N LEU A 86 0.33 15.30 -4.72
CA LEU A 86 0.89 14.32 -5.67
C LEU A 86 0.44 12.89 -5.33
N LEU A 87 0.45 12.54 -4.05
CA LEU A 87 -0.03 11.23 -3.59
C LEU A 87 -1.53 11.06 -3.85
N LEU A 88 -2.35 12.07 -3.56
CA LEU A 88 -3.79 12.03 -3.81
C LEU A 88 -4.09 11.80 -5.30
N VAL A 89 -3.43 12.55 -6.19
CA VAL A 89 -3.59 12.37 -7.64
C VAL A 89 -3.18 10.96 -8.07
N SER A 90 -2.06 10.46 -7.55
CA SER A 90 -1.59 9.09 -7.81
C SER A 90 -2.62 8.05 -7.37
N PHE A 91 -3.20 8.18 -6.17
CA PHE A 91 -4.25 7.29 -5.69
C PHE A 91 -5.49 7.34 -6.58
N VAL A 92 -5.96 8.53 -6.95
CA VAL A 92 -7.14 8.68 -7.81
C VAL A 92 -6.94 7.98 -9.15
N ILE A 93 -5.78 8.17 -9.79
CA ILE A 93 -5.44 7.51 -11.06
C ILE A 93 -5.45 5.99 -10.90
N ILE A 94 -4.75 5.47 -9.88
CA ILE A 94 -4.68 4.03 -9.62
C ILE A 94 -6.07 3.45 -9.36
N PHE A 95 -6.90 4.10 -8.54
CA PHE A 95 -8.25 3.63 -8.23
C PHE A 95 -9.16 3.62 -9.44
N ILE A 96 -9.10 4.64 -10.31
CA ILE A 96 -9.89 4.66 -11.55
C ILE A 96 -9.50 3.49 -12.45
N VAL A 97 -8.20 3.33 -12.71
CA VAL A 97 -7.71 2.26 -13.58
C VAL A 97 -8.04 0.90 -12.98
N GLN A 98 -7.76 0.70 -11.70
CA GLN A 98 -8.07 -0.53 -10.97
C GLN A 98 -9.56 -0.84 -11.02
N PHE A 99 -10.43 0.16 -10.84
CA PHE A 99 -11.87 -0.05 -10.84
C PHE A 99 -12.36 -0.56 -12.21
N ILE A 100 -11.92 0.10 -13.28
CA ILE A 100 -12.28 -0.24 -14.66
C ILE A 100 -11.74 -1.63 -15.02
N THR A 101 -10.45 -1.90 -14.77
CA THR A 101 -9.84 -3.18 -15.15
C THR A 101 -10.44 -4.34 -14.37
N GLN A 102 -10.63 -4.20 -13.06
CA GLN A 102 -11.28 -5.22 -12.24
C GLN A 102 -12.70 -5.49 -12.69
N PHE A 103 -13.48 -4.45 -12.96
CA PHE A 103 -14.84 -4.60 -13.47
C PHE A 103 -14.86 -5.34 -14.81
N LEU A 104 -13.99 -4.97 -15.76
CA LEU A 104 -13.92 -5.61 -17.07
C LEU A 104 -13.52 -7.08 -16.98
N LEU A 105 -12.51 -7.43 -16.18
CA LEU A 105 -12.10 -8.81 -15.93
C LEU A 105 -13.26 -9.64 -15.37
N HIS A 106 -13.99 -9.08 -14.41
CA HIS A 106 -15.10 -9.79 -13.80
C HIS A 106 -16.32 -9.90 -14.72
N TYR A 107 -16.63 -8.84 -15.45
CA TYR A 107 -17.70 -8.82 -16.44
C TYR A 107 -17.43 -9.83 -17.56
N PHE A 108 -16.21 -9.89 -18.10
CA PHE A 108 -15.86 -10.86 -19.14
C PHE A 108 -15.82 -12.30 -18.62
N GLY A 109 -15.30 -12.53 -17.41
CA GLY A 109 -15.39 -13.84 -16.76
C GLY A 109 -16.84 -14.32 -16.60
N TYR A 110 -17.77 -13.42 -16.26
CA TYR A 110 -19.19 -13.73 -16.16
C TYR A 110 -19.88 -13.92 -17.52
N LYS A 111 -19.67 -12.99 -18.47
CA LYS A 111 -20.33 -12.95 -19.78
C LYS A 111 -19.90 -14.10 -20.68
N TYR A 112 -18.61 -14.39 -20.72
CA TYR A 112 -18.00 -15.40 -21.58
C TYR A 112 -17.72 -16.72 -20.85
N ARG A 113 -18.40 -16.97 -19.71
CA ARG A 113 -18.35 -18.25 -19.01
C ARG A 113 -18.70 -19.41 -19.94
N GLY A 114 -18.07 -20.56 -19.70
CA GLY A 114 -18.26 -21.77 -20.50
C GLY A 114 -19.72 -22.18 -20.58
N LYS A 115 -20.17 -22.47 -21.80
CA LYS A 115 -21.45 -23.12 -22.10
C LYS A 115 -21.21 -24.11 -23.23
N LYS A 116 -21.83 -25.29 -23.19
CA LYS A 116 -21.67 -26.32 -24.23
C LYS A 116 -21.93 -25.82 -25.66
N GLU A 117 -22.85 -24.88 -25.83
CA GLU A 117 -23.19 -24.31 -27.15
C GLU A 117 -22.26 -23.17 -27.61
N ASN A 118 -21.47 -22.60 -26.69
CA ASN A 118 -20.56 -21.51 -27.02
C ASN A 118 -19.26 -22.06 -27.59
N LYS A 119 -18.86 -21.56 -28.76
CA LYS A 119 -17.52 -21.77 -29.31
C LYS A 119 -16.65 -20.56 -28.99
N ALA A 120 -15.43 -20.81 -28.52
CA ALA A 120 -14.45 -19.74 -28.32
C ALA A 120 -14.11 -19.11 -29.67
N LEU A 121 -14.18 -17.78 -29.74
CA LEU A 121 -13.64 -17.04 -30.88
C LEU A 121 -12.11 -17.07 -30.75
N PHE A 122 -11.43 -17.56 -31.80
CA PHE A 122 -9.98 -17.41 -31.88
C PHE A 122 -9.67 -15.97 -32.31
N TYR A 123 -9.15 -15.20 -31.37
CA TYR A 123 -8.76 -13.80 -31.55
C TYR A 123 -7.37 -13.64 -30.96
N ALA A 124 -6.35 -13.74 -31.82
CA ALA A 124 -4.96 -13.87 -31.38
C ALA A 124 -4.34 -12.52 -30.97
N ASP A 125 -4.60 -11.47 -31.74
CA ASP A 125 -3.93 -10.18 -31.63
C ASP A 125 -4.87 -9.01 -31.94
N ASN A 126 -4.53 -7.85 -31.37
CA ASN A 126 -5.08 -6.58 -31.78
C ASN A 126 -4.06 -5.48 -31.53
N ASP A 127 -3.23 -5.19 -32.54
CA ASP A 127 -2.19 -4.17 -32.48
C ASP A 127 -2.69 -2.82 -31.97
N ARG A 128 -3.92 -2.42 -32.32
CA ARG A 128 -4.49 -1.14 -31.87
C ARG A 128 -4.79 -1.16 -30.38
N LEU A 129 -5.39 -2.24 -29.87
CA LEU A 129 -5.70 -2.38 -28.45
C LEU A 129 -4.41 -2.50 -27.63
N GLU A 130 -3.45 -3.26 -28.12
CA GLU A 130 -2.13 -3.45 -27.52
C GLU A 130 -1.36 -2.14 -27.44
N PHE A 131 -1.37 -1.36 -28.52
CA PHE A 131 -0.76 -0.04 -28.53
C PHE A 131 -1.42 0.89 -27.51
N ILE A 132 -2.75 0.95 -27.46
CA ILE A 132 -3.51 1.80 -26.52
C ILE A 132 -3.19 1.43 -25.07
N TRP A 133 -3.28 0.15 -24.70
CA TRP A 133 -3.04 -0.27 -23.31
C TRP A 133 -1.57 -0.20 -22.90
N THR A 134 -0.64 -0.03 -23.84
CA THR A 134 0.79 0.10 -23.55
C THR A 134 1.18 1.57 -23.44
N ILE A 135 0.73 2.39 -24.39
CA ILE A 135 1.15 3.79 -24.46
C ILE A 135 0.51 4.65 -23.38
N ILE A 136 -0.75 4.40 -23.01
CA ILE A 136 -1.44 5.17 -21.99
C ILE A 136 -0.73 5.03 -20.63
N PRO A 137 -0.45 3.81 -20.10
CA PRO A 137 0.31 3.67 -18.86
C PRO A 137 1.70 4.30 -18.94
N VAL A 138 2.40 4.17 -20.07
CA VAL A 138 3.74 4.76 -20.25
C VAL A 138 3.69 6.28 -20.10
N ILE A 139 2.75 6.96 -20.76
CA ILE A 139 2.62 8.43 -20.69
C ILE A 139 2.24 8.88 -19.29
N VAL A 140 1.25 8.20 -18.67
CA VAL A 140 0.77 8.55 -17.32
C VAL A 140 1.88 8.36 -16.29
N LEU A 141 2.59 7.24 -16.33
CA LEU A 141 3.71 6.96 -15.41
C LEU A 141 4.86 7.94 -15.63
N ALA A 142 5.23 8.24 -16.88
CA ALA A 142 6.26 9.23 -17.17
C ALA A 142 5.89 10.61 -16.60
N GLY A 143 4.62 11.04 -16.75
CA GLY A 143 4.13 12.29 -16.17
C GLY A 143 4.22 12.32 -14.64
N LEU A 144 3.79 11.25 -13.96
CA LEU A 144 3.87 11.14 -12.51
C LEU A 144 5.32 11.12 -12.01
N ILE A 145 6.22 10.40 -12.70
CA ILE A 145 7.64 10.35 -12.34
C ILE A 145 8.29 11.72 -12.49
N LEU A 146 8.05 12.42 -13.61
CA LEU A 146 8.61 13.76 -13.82
C LEU A 146 8.10 14.76 -12.77
N TRP A 147 6.82 14.72 -12.45
CA TRP A 147 6.24 15.56 -11.41
C TRP A 147 6.82 15.21 -10.03
N GLY A 148 6.97 13.92 -9.72
CA GLY A 148 7.61 13.46 -8.48
C GLY A 148 9.06 13.90 -8.37
N LEU A 149 9.83 13.83 -9.46
CA LEU A 149 11.22 14.30 -9.50
C LEU A 149 11.32 15.81 -9.29
N TYR A 150 10.42 16.59 -9.90
CA TYR A 150 10.36 18.04 -9.69
C TYR A 150 10.06 18.38 -8.23
N THR A 151 9.02 17.76 -7.67
CA THR A 151 8.63 17.93 -6.25
C THR A 151 9.79 17.57 -5.33
N TRP A 152 10.46 16.42 -5.57
CA TRP A 152 11.64 16.01 -4.81
C TRP A 152 12.78 17.03 -4.88
N THR A 153 13.06 17.55 -6.07
CA THR A 153 14.17 18.50 -6.27
C THR A 153 13.89 19.81 -5.53
N ASN A 154 12.66 20.32 -5.57
CA ASN A 154 12.28 21.51 -4.83
C ASN A 154 12.35 21.32 -3.31
N ILE A 155 11.91 20.15 -2.80
CA ILE A 155 11.93 19.86 -1.36
C ILE A 155 13.36 19.71 -0.83
N MET A 156 14.26 19.15 -1.65
CA MET A 156 15.65 18.90 -1.26
C MET A 156 16.58 20.08 -1.56
N ASP A 157 16.06 21.18 -2.09
CA ASP A 157 16.82 22.41 -2.28
C ASP A 157 16.99 23.12 -0.94
N VAL A 158 18.19 23.06 -0.38
CA VAL A 158 18.51 23.70 0.91
C VAL A 158 18.76 25.17 0.65
N ASN A 159 17.81 26.02 1.05
CA ASN A 159 17.95 27.46 0.96
C ASN A 159 18.48 28.05 2.28
N ASP A 160 19.73 28.50 2.27
CA ASP A 160 20.35 29.22 3.39
C ASP A 160 20.14 30.76 3.29
N GLU A 161 19.52 31.26 2.22
CA GLU A 161 19.32 32.69 1.97
C GLU A 161 18.17 33.30 2.80
N ASP A 162 17.25 32.47 3.30
CA ASP A 162 16.06 32.90 4.05
C ASP A 162 16.28 33.01 5.57
N ASP A 163 17.54 33.08 6.03
CA ASP A 163 17.93 33.10 7.46
C ASP A 163 17.22 32.01 8.30
N PRO A 164 17.40 30.72 7.94
CA PRO A 164 16.69 29.63 8.60
C PRO A 164 17.15 29.45 10.06
N LEU A 165 16.24 29.06 10.95
CA LEU A 165 16.59 28.68 12.31
C LEU A 165 17.53 27.46 12.29
N ILE A 166 18.75 27.64 12.82
CA ILE A 166 19.74 26.56 12.88
C ILE A 166 19.47 25.67 14.09
N VAL A 167 19.22 24.40 13.81
CA VAL A 167 18.97 23.36 14.81
C VAL A 167 19.84 22.15 14.52
N GLU A 168 20.56 21.67 15.53
CA GLU A 168 21.32 20.42 15.45
C GLU A 168 20.64 19.32 16.26
N LEU A 169 20.55 18.13 15.66
CA LEU A 169 19.87 16.98 16.23
C LEU A 169 20.85 15.82 16.43
N TYR A 170 21.02 15.37 17.68
CA TYR A 170 21.79 14.18 18.02
C TYR A 170 20.90 12.96 18.19
N ALA A 171 21.14 11.94 17.38
CA ALA A 171 20.54 10.62 17.54
C ALA A 171 21.26 9.81 18.63
N GLN A 172 20.52 9.33 19.63
CA GLN A 172 21.01 8.49 20.73
C GLN A 172 20.13 7.24 20.87
N GLN A 173 20.63 6.16 21.49
CA GLN A 173 19.82 4.98 21.81
C GLN A 173 19.28 5.10 23.25
N PHE A 174 17.99 5.24 23.51
CA PHE A 174 16.83 5.48 22.64
C PHE A 174 16.29 6.90 22.89
N ASN A 175 17.03 7.91 22.44
CA ASN A 175 16.74 9.31 22.74
C ASN A 175 17.15 10.24 21.59
N TRP A 176 16.63 11.45 21.59
CA TRP A 176 17.07 12.54 20.72
C TRP A 176 17.41 13.74 21.58
N THR A 177 18.57 14.36 21.34
CA THR A 177 18.93 15.63 21.97
C THR A 177 19.01 16.70 20.90
N VAL A 178 18.33 17.82 21.14
CA VAL A 178 18.26 18.95 20.20
C VAL A 178 19.04 20.11 20.80
N ARG A 179 19.82 20.82 19.98
CA ARG A 179 20.34 22.15 20.35
C ARG A 179 20.01 23.18 19.27
N TYR A 180 19.74 24.39 19.71
CA TYR A 180 19.44 25.55 18.85
C TYR A 180 20.69 26.42 18.74
N GLY A 181 20.83 27.16 17.65
CA GLY A 181 21.79 28.27 17.57
C GLY A 181 21.53 29.30 18.67
N GLY A 182 22.56 30.07 19.02
CA GLY A 182 22.44 31.19 19.97
C GLY A 182 21.56 32.33 19.43
N GLU A 183 21.55 33.48 20.11
CA GLU A 183 20.84 34.68 19.60
C GLU A 183 21.38 35.16 18.24
N ASP A 184 22.60 34.75 17.89
CA ASP A 184 23.26 34.98 16.61
C ASP A 184 22.99 33.87 15.57
N ASN A 185 22.15 32.89 15.90
CA ASN A 185 21.82 31.73 15.07
C ASN A 185 23.04 30.85 14.73
N VAL A 186 24.13 30.94 15.49
CA VAL A 186 25.36 30.17 15.29
C VAL A 186 25.44 29.03 16.32
N LEU A 187 25.87 27.85 15.87
CA LEU A 187 26.17 26.73 16.75
C LEU A 187 27.63 26.77 17.21
N GLY A 188 27.86 26.69 18.51
CA GLY A 188 29.19 26.43 19.07
C GLY A 188 29.79 25.13 18.56
N LYS A 189 31.13 25.09 18.45
CA LYS A 189 31.86 23.89 18.02
C LYS A 189 31.57 22.72 18.94
N ALA A 190 31.49 21.53 18.35
CA ALA A 190 31.38 20.29 19.09
C ALA A 190 32.28 19.21 18.51
N ASN A 191 32.75 18.31 19.38
CA ASN A 191 33.54 17.15 18.99
C ASN A 191 33.15 15.94 19.83
N VAL A 192 33.03 14.78 19.19
CA VAL A 192 32.72 13.51 19.86
C VAL A 192 33.73 13.15 20.96
N ARG A 193 34.97 13.64 20.89
CA ARG A 193 36.01 13.43 21.92
C ARG A 193 35.82 14.29 23.16
N MET A 194 35.03 15.35 23.07
CA MET A 194 34.71 16.24 24.19
C MET A 194 33.48 15.76 24.98
N ILE A 195 32.84 14.66 24.54
CA ILE A 195 31.71 14.08 25.26
C ILE A 195 32.19 13.58 26.64
N ASP A 196 31.68 14.20 27.70
CA ASP A 196 31.95 13.82 29.09
C ASP A 196 30.65 13.78 29.88
N ILE A 197 30.17 12.56 30.13
CA ILE A 197 28.93 12.30 30.86
C ILE A 197 29.04 12.76 32.32
N ASN A 198 30.24 12.70 32.91
CA ASN A 198 30.43 13.10 34.31
C ASN A 198 30.33 14.62 34.52
N LYS A 199 30.55 15.40 33.45
CA LYS A 199 30.39 16.86 33.43
C LYS A 199 29.09 17.32 32.76
N ALA A 200 28.18 16.39 32.48
CA ALA A 200 26.95 16.65 31.73
C ALA A 200 27.18 17.22 30.31
N ASN A 201 28.39 17.13 29.75
CA ASN A 201 28.68 17.51 28.37
C ASN A 201 28.38 16.33 27.43
N VAL A 202 27.10 15.99 27.31
CA VAL A 202 26.63 14.85 26.51
C VAL A 202 26.68 15.10 25.01
N LEU A 203 26.84 16.37 24.60
CA LEU A 203 26.91 16.81 23.20
C LEU A 203 28.35 17.05 22.73
N GLY A 204 29.33 17.05 23.64
CA GLY A 204 30.72 17.32 23.31
C GLY A 204 30.95 18.75 22.85
N LEU A 205 30.24 19.71 23.44
CA LEU A 205 30.42 21.15 23.20
C LEU A 205 31.81 21.60 23.63
N ASP A 206 32.44 22.46 22.83
CA ASP A 206 33.66 23.15 23.20
C ASP A 206 33.31 24.35 24.10
N GLU A 207 33.43 24.18 25.42
CA GLU A 207 33.15 25.22 26.42
C GLU A 207 34.04 26.47 26.28
N SER A 208 35.10 26.41 25.46
CA SER A 208 35.97 27.56 25.18
C SER A 208 35.53 28.38 23.97
N ASP A 209 34.53 27.91 23.21
CA ASP A 209 33.97 28.62 22.07
C ASP A 209 33.01 29.73 22.55
N THR A 210 33.16 30.94 22.00
CA THR A 210 32.29 32.08 22.31
C THR A 210 30.85 31.88 21.81
N TYR A 211 30.65 30.94 20.88
CA TYR A 211 29.33 30.53 20.38
C TYR A 211 28.74 29.34 21.16
N ALA A 212 29.45 28.78 22.14
CA ALA A 212 28.94 27.71 23.00
C ALA A 212 28.06 28.30 24.11
N THR A 213 26.82 28.65 23.74
CA THR A 213 25.77 29.11 24.67
C THR A 213 24.62 28.12 24.75
#